data_AF-I0HEM8-F1
#
_entry.id   AF-I0HEM8-F1
#
_cell.length_a   1.000
_cell.length_b   1.000
_cell.length_c   1.000
_cell.angle_alpha   90.00
_cell.angle_beta   90.00
_cell.angle_gamma   90.00
#
_symmetry.space_group_name_H-M   'P 1'
#
loop_
_entity.id
_entity.type
_entity.pdbx_description
1 polymer ?
#
loop_
_entity_poly.entity_id
_entity_poly.type
_entity_poly.pdbx_seq_one_letter_code
_entity_poly.pdbx_strand_id
1 'polypeptide(L)'
;MFGQGDFGRRFDWGPGGAAAIAPGTAFVAVVDVLSFTTALTVAVEHGTAVLPYRWRDDSAAAAAARHRAELAVGRSAAGPGEISLSPATIVAAASRRRIERLVLPSPNGSTISAGLAAAGVTVVGVCLCNAAAAARWVREQAAGRPVAVVAAGERWPDGSLRPAVEDLWGAGAFLHFLTEPPTGGSAGERSTGLSPEARAAVAAYRAIAGDLPGAVLGVQPGAVLGVQPGAVLGVQPGAVPGVQPGAVPDVLPGVLPGAVPGDPAGVLAETASRRELIAGGYRSDVEVAAAAGASDVVPVLRDGWFREARS
;
A
#
# COMPACT_ATOMS: atom_id res chain seq x y z
N MET A 1 -4.55 0.47 -28.81
CA MET A 1 -4.58 1.21 -27.54
C MET A 1 -3.15 1.25 -27.02
N PHE A 2 -2.56 2.43 -26.84
CA PHE A 2 -1.24 2.56 -26.20
C PHE A 2 -1.41 2.18 -24.72
N GLY A 3 -0.62 1.23 -24.22
CA GLY A 3 -0.74 0.70 -22.87
C GLY A 3 0.62 0.35 -22.29
N GLN A 4 0.66 -0.08 -21.03
CA GLN A 4 1.92 -0.30 -20.29
C GLN A 4 2.66 -1.61 -20.67
N GLY A 5 2.35 -2.21 -21.83
CA GLY A 5 2.80 -3.54 -22.25
C GLY A 5 4.32 -3.71 -22.32
N ASP A 6 5.02 -2.66 -22.74
CA ASP A 6 6.49 -2.68 -22.91
C ASP A 6 7.25 -2.45 -21.60
N PHE A 7 6.55 -2.16 -20.50
CA PHE A 7 7.17 -1.95 -19.19
C PHE A 7 7.15 -3.24 -18.37
N GLY A 8 8.29 -3.55 -17.74
CA GLY A 8 8.43 -4.67 -16.82
C GLY A 8 7.75 -4.45 -15.46
N ARG A 9 7.43 -3.20 -15.10
CA ARG A 9 6.73 -2.83 -13.86
C ARG A 9 5.65 -1.81 -14.20
N ARG A 10 4.40 -2.20 -13.95
CA ARG A 10 3.19 -1.47 -14.37
C ARG A 10 2.38 -1.05 -13.16
N PHE A 11 1.64 0.05 -13.26
CA PHE A 11 0.76 0.53 -12.20
C PHE A 11 -0.54 1.08 -12.78
N ASP A 12 -1.67 0.70 -12.21
CA ASP A 12 -2.97 1.24 -12.58
C ASP A 12 -3.96 1.08 -11.40
N TRP A 13 -5.20 1.51 -11.60
CA TRP A 13 -6.22 1.57 -10.56
C TRP A 13 -7.44 0.71 -10.88
N GLY A 14 -7.99 0.10 -9.82
CA GLY A 14 -9.27 -0.58 -9.84
C GLY A 14 -9.38 -1.74 -10.84
N PRO A 15 -10.60 -2.26 -11.06
CA PRO A 15 -10.82 -3.41 -11.95
C PRO A 15 -10.48 -3.13 -13.42
N GLY A 16 -10.73 -1.91 -13.90
CA GLY A 16 -10.45 -1.51 -15.28
C GLY A 16 -8.95 -1.49 -15.57
N GLY A 17 -8.17 -0.85 -14.69
CA GLY A 17 -6.72 -0.85 -14.76
C GLY A 17 -6.15 -2.26 -14.63
N ALA A 18 -6.67 -3.07 -13.69
CA ALA A 18 -6.27 -4.47 -13.53
C ALA A 18 -6.39 -5.26 -14.84
N ALA A 19 -7.53 -5.14 -15.55
CA ALA A 19 -7.74 -5.80 -16.83
C ALA A 19 -6.77 -5.31 -17.92
N ALA A 20 -6.41 -4.04 -17.89
CA ALA A 20 -5.51 -3.43 -18.87
C ALA A 20 -4.04 -3.85 -18.68
N ILE A 21 -3.55 -3.94 -17.44
CA ILE A 21 -2.11 -4.14 -17.17
C ILE A 21 -1.72 -5.57 -16.78
N ALA A 22 -2.67 -6.43 -16.40
CA ALA A 22 -2.40 -7.81 -16.01
C ALA A 22 -1.87 -8.73 -17.13
N PRO A 23 -2.32 -8.63 -18.39
CA PRO A 23 -1.88 -9.55 -19.44
C PRO A 23 -0.35 -9.59 -19.61
N GLY A 24 0.22 -10.80 -19.64
CA GLY A 24 1.66 -11.03 -19.82
C GLY A 24 2.52 -10.84 -18.57
N THR A 25 1.91 -10.55 -17.41
CA THR A 25 2.65 -10.44 -16.13
C THR A 25 2.82 -11.78 -15.44
N ALA A 26 3.88 -11.93 -14.65
CA ALA A 26 4.05 -13.08 -13.75
C ALA A 26 3.15 -12.98 -12.52
N PHE A 27 3.00 -11.77 -11.99
CA PHE A 27 2.20 -11.47 -10.81
C PHE A 27 1.48 -10.15 -10.97
N VAL A 28 0.30 -10.07 -10.36
CA VAL A 28 -0.38 -8.80 -10.09
C VAL A 28 -0.43 -8.58 -8.59
N ALA A 29 0.22 -7.54 -8.09
CA ALA A 29 0.07 -7.08 -6.73
C ALA A 29 -1.22 -6.25 -6.62
N VAL A 30 -2.13 -6.63 -5.74
CA VAL A 30 -3.31 -5.83 -5.39
C VAL A 30 -3.02 -5.10 -4.09
N VAL A 31 -3.30 -3.80 -4.07
CA VAL A 31 -3.07 -2.90 -2.93
C VAL A 31 -4.39 -2.27 -2.50
N ASP A 32 -4.79 -2.48 -1.25
CA ASP A 32 -6.00 -1.93 -0.61
C ASP A 32 -5.67 -1.75 0.89
N VAL A 33 -4.98 -0.65 1.20
CA VAL A 33 -4.32 -0.41 2.49
C VAL A 33 -5.36 -0.27 3.61
N LEU A 34 -6.47 0.42 3.32
CA LEU A 34 -7.61 0.63 4.22
C LEU A 34 -8.85 -0.03 3.61
N SER A 35 -8.94 -1.36 3.63
CA SER A 35 -8.28 -2.24 4.60
C SER A 35 -8.13 -3.68 4.16
N PHE A 36 -8.57 -4.05 2.96
CA PHE A 36 -8.63 -5.47 2.57
C PHE A 36 -7.25 -6.13 2.63
N THR A 37 -6.21 -5.52 2.05
CA THR A 37 -4.87 -6.14 2.02
C THR A 37 -4.19 -6.15 3.38
N THR A 38 -4.49 -5.18 4.25
CA THR A 38 -4.03 -5.17 5.65
C THR A 38 -4.71 -6.27 6.45
N ALA A 39 -6.04 -6.40 6.35
CA ALA A 39 -6.81 -7.47 7.00
C ALA A 39 -6.41 -8.86 6.49
N LEU A 40 -6.17 -8.98 5.17
CA LEU A 40 -5.63 -10.18 4.55
C LEU A 40 -4.26 -10.55 5.12
N THR A 41 -3.33 -9.60 5.22
CA THR A 41 -1.98 -9.83 5.74
C THR A 41 -2.05 -10.34 7.18
N VAL A 42 -2.85 -9.69 8.03
CA VAL A 42 -3.08 -10.13 9.43
C VAL A 42 -3.71 -11.53 9.51
N ALA A 43 -4.70 -11.83 8.66
CA ALA A 43 -5.31 -13.17 8.65
C ALA A 43 -4.28 -14.26 8.29
N VAL A 44 -3.49 -14.02 7.25
CA VAL A 44 -2.47 -14.98 6.78
C VAL A 44 -1.35 -15.13 7.81
N GLU A 45 -0.96 -14.05 8.50
CA GLU A 45 0.01 -14.09 9.61
C GLU A 45 -0.45 -14.98 10.77
N HIS A 46 -1.77 -15.05 11.00
CA HIS A 46 -2.36 -16.00 11.94
C HIS A 46 -2.59 -17.41 11.36
N GLY A 47 -2.04 -17.72 10.19
CA GLY A 47 -2.15 -19.02 9.52
C GLY A 47 -3.52 -19.28 8.88
N THR A 48 -4.33 -18.24 8.68
CA THR A 48 -5.66 -18.37 8.05
C THR A 48 -5.52 -18.38 6.52
N ALA A 49 -6.14 -19.34 5.85
CA ALA A 49 -6.31 -19.27 4.40
C ALA A 49 -7.50 -18.35 4.07
N VAL A 50 -7.31 -17.38 3.18
CA VAL A 50 -8.36 -16.38 2.87
C VAL A 50 -8.88 -16.55 1.44
N LEU A 51 -10.19 -16.75 1.29
CA LEU A 51 -10.89 -16.71 0.01
C LEU A 51 -11.37 -15.28 -0.25
N PRO A 52 -10.80 -14.54 -1.22
CA PRO A 52 -11.36 -13.26 -1.62
C PRO A 52 -12.72 -13.50 -2.26
N TYR A 53 -13.71 -12.72 -1.85
CA TYR A 53 -15.06 -12.79 -2.39
C TYR A 53 -15.56 -11.43 -2.87
N ARG A 54 -16.45 -11.45 -3.86
CA ARG A 54 -17.11 -10.23 -4.35
C ARG A 54 -18.01 -9.66 -3.26
N TRP A 55 -18.10 -8.34 -3.21
CA TRP A 55 -18.92 -7.64 -2.23
C TRP A 55 -20.41 -7.79 -2.52
N ARG A 56 -21.21 -7.90 -1.44
CA ARG A 56 -22.69 -8.06 -1.51
C ARG A 56 -23.12 -9.15 -2.50
N ASP A 57 -22.34 -10.21 -2.59
CA ASP A 57 -22.72 -11.40 -3.33
C ASP A 57 -23.42 -12.34 -2.34
N ASP A 58 -24.73 -12.53 -2.54
CA ASP A 58 -25.58 -13.37 -1.69
C ASP A 58 -25.08 -14.82 -1.61
N SER A 59 -24.23 -15.24 -2.55
CA SER A 59 -23.60 -16.57 -2.53
C SER A 59 -22.44 -16.69 -1.54
N ALA A 60 -21.97 -15.61 -0.90
CA ALA A 60 -20.84 -15.64 0.04
C ALA A 60 -21.08 -16.58 1.22
N ALA A 61 -22.29 -16.58 1.79
CA ALA A 61 -22.65 -17.48 2.88
C ALA A 61 -22.67 -18.96 2.44
N ALA A 62 -23.18 -19.23 1.24
CA ALA A 62 -23.16 -20.57 0.66
C ALA A 62 -21.72 -21.03 0.35
N ALA A 63 -20.86 -20.13 -0.13
CA ALA A 63 -19.45 -20.42 -0.36
C ALA A 63 -18.71 -20.73 0.94
N ALA A 64 -18.94 -19.94 2.00
CA ALA A 64 -18.38 -20.17 3.33
C ALA A 64 -18.78 -21.56 3.86
N ALA A 65 -20.07 -21.90 3.82
CA ALA A 65 -20.56 -23.21 4.21
C ALA A 65 -19.93 -24.35 3.40
N ARG A 66 -19.90 -24.22 2.06
CA ARG A 66 -19.30 -25.22 1.15
C ARG A 66 -17.83 -25.46 1.45
N HIS A 67 -17.09 -24.41 1.77
CA HIS A 67 -15.65 -24.48 2.02
C HIS A 67 -15.27 -24.71 3.48
N ARG A 68 -16.26 -24.84 4.38
CA ARG A 68 -16.10 -24.91 5.85
C ARG A 68 -15.22 -23.76 6.35
N ALA A 69 -15.55 -22.56 5.89
CA ALA A 69 -14.86 -21.33 6.20
C ALA A 69 -15.76 -20.41 7.03
N GLU A 70 -15.15 -19.61 7.88
CA GLU A 70 -15.84 -18.49 8.51
C GLU A 70 -16.11 -17.39 7.47
N LEU A 71 -17.17 -16.62 7.64
CA LEU A 71 -17.51 -15.50 6.76
C LEU A 71 -17.28 -14.19 7.48
N ALA A 72 -16.45 -13.31 6.91
CA ALA A 72 -16.35 -11.95 7.39
C ALA A 72 -17.64 -11.18 7.07
N VAL A 73 -18.24 -10.58 8.10
CA VAL A 73 -19.44 -9.75 7.98
C VAL A 73 -19.06 -8.29 7.69
N GLY A 74 -20.06 -7.49 7.32
CA GLY A 74 -19.85 -6.04 7.15
C GLY A 74 -19.46 -5.37 8.47
N ARG A 75 -18.56 -4.38 8.43
CA ARG A 75 -18.08 -3.64 9.60
C ARG A 75 -19.20 -3.16 10.53
N SER A 76 -20.25 -2.54 9.98
CA SER A 76 -21.39 -2.04 10.74
C SER A 76 -22.30 -3.13 11.32
N ALA A 77 -22.18 -4.37 10.84
CA ALA A 77 -22.98 -5.51 11.30
C ALA A 77 -22.20 -6.40 12.27
N ALA A 78 -20.89 -6.19 12.44
CA ALA A 78 -20.03 -7.06 13.24
C ALA A 78 -20.35 -6.94 14.74
N GLY A 79 -20.83 -8.03 15.32
CA GLY A 79 -20.99 -8.21 16.76
C GLY A 79 -19.73 -8.74 17.46
N PRO A 80 -19.77 -8.90 18.79
CA PRO A 80 -18.66 -9.46 19.55
C PRO A 80 -18.24 -10.85 19.06
N GLY A 81 -16.96 -11.00 18.67
CA GLY A 81 -16.37 -12.28 18.24
C GLY A 81 -16.57 -12.62 16.76
N GLU A 82 -17.35 -11.82 16.04
CA GLU A 82 -17.48 -11.89 14.58
C GLU A 82 -16.30 -11.22 13.90
N ILE A 83 -15.91 -11.76 12.74
CA ILE A 83 -14.82 -11.24 11.92
C ILE A 83 -15.41 -10.29 10.87
N SER A 84 -14.71 -9.19 10.60
CA SER A 84 -15.06 -8.25 9.53
C SER A 84 -13.81 -7.88 8.71
N LEU A 85 -13.93 -6.86 7.84
CA LEU A 85 -12.76 -6.25 7.17
C LEU A 85 -11.82 -5.49 8.12
N SER A 86 -12.15 -5.37 9.40
CA SER A 86 -11.25 -4.81 10.41
C SER A 86 -10.16 -5.83 10.81
N PRO A 87 -8.86 -5.51 10.65
CA PRO A 87 -7.77 -6.33 11.16
C PRO A 87 -7.90 -6.63 12.66
N ALA A 88 -8.39 -5.67 13.46
CA ALA A 88 -8.58 -5.86 14.89
C ALA A 88 -9.57 -6.99 15.23
N THR A 89 -10.63 -7.15 14.43
CA THR A 89 -11.59 -8.26 14.62
C THR A 89 -10.96 -9.62 14.34
N ILE A 90 -10.04 -9.69 13.37
CA ILE A 90 -9.30 -10.92 13.04
C ILE A 90 -8.36 -11.30 14.18
N VAL A 91 -7.57 -10.35 14.70
CA VAL A 91 -6.69 -10.57 15.86
C VAL A 91 -7.50 -11.02 17.08
N ALA A 92 -8.61 -10.34 17.36
CA ALA A 92 -9.48 -10.67 18.48
C ALA A 92 -10.13 -12.05 18.36
N ALA A 93 -10.43 -12.52 17.15
CA ALA A 93 -10.94 -13.87 16.92
C ALA A 93 -9.80 -14.92 17.01
N ALA A 94 -8.66 -14.66 16.37
CA ALA A 94 -7.50 -15.55 16.33
C ALA A 94 -6.88 -15.82 17.72
N SER A 95 -6.91 -14.82 18.61
CA SER A 95 -6.48 -14.95 20.01
C SER A 95 -7.37 -15.88 20.85
N ARG A 96 -8.60 -16.17 20.40
CA ARG A 96 -9.57 -17.01 21.12
C ARG A 96 -9.74 -18.38 20.49
N ARG A 97 -9.59 -18.48 19.17
CA ARG A 97 -9.75 -19.73 18.41
C ARG A 97 -8.87 -19.71 17.16
N ARG A 98 -8.51 -20.91 16.69
CA ARG A 98 -7.87 -21.07 15.38
C ARG A 98 -8.89 -20.83 14.27
N ILE A 99 -8.56 -19.94 13.34
CA ILE A 99 -9.35 -19.68 12.12
C ILE A 99 -8.61 -20.34 10.96
N GLU A 100 -9.13 -21.44 10.43
CA GLU A 100 -8.43 -22.15 9.34
C GLU A 100 -8.68 -21.51 7.98
N ARG A 101 -9.92 -21.09 7.75
CA ARG A 101 -10.40 -20.58 6.47
C ARG A 101 -11.36 -19.43 6.68
N LEU A 102 -11.15 -18.35 5.95
CA LEU A 102 -11.97 -17.15 6.01
C LEU A 102 -12.41 -16.75 4.59
N VAL A 103 -13.70 -16.55 4.39
CA VAL A 103 -14.24 -15.82 3.24
C VAL A 103 -14.24 -14.34 3.59
N LEU A 104 -13.55 -13.52 2.80
CA LEU A 104 -13.36 -12.10 3.08
C LEU A 104 -13.93 -11.24 1.95
N PRO A 105 -15.23 -10.88 1.97
CA PRO A 105 -15.81 -9.98 0.98
C PRO A 105 -15.30 -8.54 1.13
N SER A 106 -14.98 -7.87 0.03
CA SER A 106 -14.69 -6.42 0.00
C SER A 106 -15.08 -5.79 -1.36
N PRO A 107 -15.55 -4.53 -1.36
CA PRO A 107 -16.02 -3.84 -2.58
C PRO A 107 -14.92 -3.56 -3.61
N ASN A 108 -13.67 -3.51 -3.15
CA ASN A 108 -12.52 -3.09 -3.94
C ASN A 108 -11.51 -4.23 -4.02
N GLY A 109 -10.51 -4.30 -3.14
CA GLY A 109 -9.37 -5.22 -3.24
C GLY A 109 -9.73 -6.70 -3.34
N SER A 110 -10.75 -7.15 -2.61
CA SER A 110 -11.22 -8.55 -2.70
C SER A 110 -11.88 -8.84 -4.06
N THR A 111 -12.72 -7.93 -4.53
CA THR A 111 -13.41 -8.05 -5.82
C THR A 111 -12.40 -8.05 -6.99
N ILE A 112 -11.37 -7.20 -6.93
CA ILE A 112 -10.27 -7.17 -7.90
C ILE A 112 -9.49 -8.50 -7.87
N SER A 113 -9.12 -8.97 -6.68
CA SER A 113 -8.37 -10.22 -6.51
C SER A 113 -9.13 -11.42 -7.05
N ALA A 114 -10.43 -11.53 -6.75
CA ALA A 114 -11.30 -12.58 -7.26
C ALA A 114 -11.44 -12.52 -8.80
N GLY A 115 -11.56 -11.32 -9.37
CA GLY A 115 -11.61 -11.12 -10.82
C GLY A 115 -10.33 -11.54 -11.53
N LEU A 116 -9.18 -11.15 -11.00
CA LEU A 116 -7.86 -11.53 -11.52
C LEU A 116 -7.61 -13.05 -11.43
N ALA A 117 -7.95 -13.67 -10.30
CA ALA A 117 -7.84 -15.12 -10.15
C ALA A 117 -8.73 -15.89 -11.14
N ALA A 118 -9.95 -15.41 -11.38
CA ALA A 118 -10.84 -15.99 -12.39
C ALA A 118 -10.28 -15.86 -13.81
N ALA A 119 -9.44 -14.86 -14.07
CA ALA A 119 -8.70 -14.68 -15.33
C ALA A 119 -7.38 -15.48 -15.39
N GLY A 120 -7.08 -16.33 -14.39
CA GLY A 120 -5.87 -17.15 -14.36
C GLY A 120 -4.59 -16.42 -13.93
N VAL A 121 -4.73 -15.21 -13.37
CA VAL A 121 -3.59 -14.39 -12.91
C VAL A 121 -3.22 -14.76 -11.47
N THR A 122 -1.92 -14.90 -11.19
CA THR A 122 -1.44 -15.07 -9.82
C THR A 122 -1.41 -13.70 -9.11
N VAL A 123 -2.15 -13.60 -8.01
CA VAL A 123 -2.30 -12.33 -7.25
C VAL A 123 -1.46 -12.37 -5.98
N VAL A 124 -0.83 -11.25 -5.65
CA VAL A 124 -0.16 -11.03 -4.36
C VAL A 124 -0.89 -9.91 -3.61
N GLY A 125 -1.25 -10.13 -2.36
CA GLY A 125 -1.86 -9.11 -1.51
C GLY A 125 -0.79 -8.26 -0.85
N VAL A 126 -0.84 -6.94 -1.07
CA VAL A 126 0.21 -6.03 -0.60
C VAL A 126 -0.37 -4.82 0.11
N CYS A 127 0.12 -4.54 1.31
CA CYS A 127 -0.12 -3.29 2.05
C CYS A 127 1.23 -2.68 2.47
N LEU A 128 1.19 -1.56 3.20
CA LEU A 128 2.42 -0.95 3.73
C LEU A 128 3.18 -1.89 4.68
N CYS A 129 2.46 -2.74 5.44
CA CYS A 129 3.04 -3.63 6.43
C CYS A 129 3.98 -4.67 5.83
N ASN A 130 3.65 -5.19 4.64
CA ASN A 130 4.40 -6.28 4.01
C ASN A 130 5.07 -5.91 2.67
N ALA A 131 5.02 -4.64 2.26
CA ALA A 131 5.50 -4.19 0.96
C ALA A 131 6.94 -4.64 0.65
N ALA A 132 7.86 -4.53 1.61
CA ALA A 132 9.26 -4.91 1.43
C ALA A 132 9.44 -6.43 1.29
N ALA A 133 8.77 -7.22 2.15
CA ALA A 133 8.83 -8.68 2.10
C ALA A 133 8.21 -9.24 0.81
N ALA A 134 7.03 -8.72 0.45
CA ALA A 134 6.35 -9.07 -0.79
C ALA A 134 7.21 -8.72 -2.02
N ALA A 135 7.85 -7.55 -2.02
CA ALA A 135 8.71 -7.13 -3.13
C ALA A 135 9.93 -8.04 -3.30
N ARG A 136 10.61 -8.42 -2.21
CA ARG A 136 11.74 -9.38 -2.25
C ARG A 136 11.29 -10.72 -2.84
N TRP A 137 10.21 -11.28 -2.30
CA TRP A 137 9.66 -12.55 -2.77
C TRP A 137 9.24 -12.49 -4.24
N VAL A 138 8.47 -11.47 -4.64
CA VAL A 138 8.03 -11.32 -6.04
C VAL A 138 9.21 -11.14 -6.99
N ARG A 139 10.25 -10.38 -6.61
CA ARG A 139 11.45 -10.18 -7.44
C ARG A 139 12.13 -11.51 -7.78
N GLU A 140 12.28 -12.37 -6.77
CA GLU A 140 12.87 -13.70 -6.92
C GLU A 140 12.00 -14.60 -7.80
N GLN A 141 10.70 -14.68 -7.49
CA GLN A 141 9.78 -15.60 -8.16
C GLN A 141 9.39 -15.16 -9.59
N ALA A 142 9.39 -13.86 -9.87
CA ALA A 142 9.09 -13.35 -11.20
C ALA A 142 10.21 -13.66 -12.20
N ALA A 143 11.44 -13.91 -11.74
CA ALA A 143 12.60 -14.22 -12.58
C ALA A 143 12.75 -13.25 -13.78
N GLY A 144 12.55 -11.95 -13.53
CA GLY A 144 12.64 -10.90 -14.55
C GLY A 144 11.39 -10.70 -15.43
N ARG A 145 10.36 -11.53 -15.29
CA ARG A 145 9.07 -11.34 -15.98
C ARG A 145 8.33 -10.10 -15.47
N PRO A 146 7.45 -9.49 -16.28
CA PRO A 146 6.72 -8.29 -15.89
C PRO A 146 5.85 -8.48 -14.63
N VAL A 147 5.75 -7.45 -13.80
CA VAL A 147 4.89 -7.39 -12.61
C VAL A 147 3.97 -6.18 -12.74
N ALA A 148 2.68 -6.37 -12.47
CA ALA A 148 1.70 -5.29 -12.42
C ALA A 148 1.29 -5.00 -10.98
N VAL A 149 0.95 -3.75 -10.68
CA VAL A 149 0.46 -3.30 -9.38
C VAL A 149 -0.85 -2.57 -9.58
N VAL A 150 -1.88 -2.99 -8.86
CA VAL A 150 -3.22 -2.40 -8.93
C VAL A 150 -3.56 -1.83 -7.57
N ALA A 151 -3.65 -0.51 -7.50
CA ALA A 151 -4.25 0.17 -6.36
C ALA A 151 -5.78 0.04 -6.45
N ALA A 152 -6.42 -0.43 -5.39
CA ALA A 152 -7.85 -0.73 -5.40
C ALA A 152 -8.67 0.55 -5.53
N GLY A 153 -8.26 1.59 -4.80
CA GLY A 153 -9.00 2.83 -4.69
C GLY A 153 -10.32 2.64 -3.96
N GLU A 154 -11.09 3.72 -3.92
CA GLU A 154 -12.43 3.77 -3.37
C GLU A 154 -13.46 3.99 -4.46
N ARG A 155 -14.74 4.04 -4.07
CA ARG A 155 -15.83 4.35 -4.99
C ARG A 155 -16.57 5.60 -4.57
N TRP A 156 -16.86 6.45 -5.53
CA TRP A 156 -17.86 7.50 -5.36
C TRP A 156 -19.27 6.89 -5.27
N PRO A 157 -20.28 7.63 -4.78
CA PRO A 157 -21.65 7.14 -4.71
C PRO A 157 -22.24 6.68 -6.06
N ASP A 158 -21.74 7.21 -7.17
CA ASP A 158 -22.11 6.81 -8.53
C ASP A 158 -21.39 5.52 -9.01
N GLY A 159 -20.56 4.93 -8.15
CA GLY A 159 -19.80 3.70 -8.42
C GLY A 159 -18.48 3.92 -9.17
N SER A 160 -18.20 5.15 -9.60
CA SER A 160 -16.94 5.48 -10.28
C SER A 160 -15.74 5.40 -9.34
N LEU A 161 -14.56 5.16 -9.90
CA LEU A 161 -13.32 5.04 -9.14
C LEU A 161 -12.94 6.39 -8.50
N ARG A 162 -12.66 6.36 -7.21
CA ARG A 162 -11.98 7.42 -6.46
C ARG A 162 -10.57 6.95 -6.11
N PRO A 163 -9.51 7.56 -6.64
CA PRO A 163 -8.15 7.26 -6.18
C PRO A 163 -8.01 7.45 -4.66
N ALA A 164 -7.49 6.43 -3.98
CA ALA A 164 -7.17 6.45 -2.56
C ALA A 164 -5.67 6.66 -2.41
N VAL A 165 -5.25 7.76 -1.78
CA VAL A 165 -3.83 8.14 -1.72
C VAL A 165 -2.99 7.14 -0.93
N GLU A 166 -3.58 6.52 0.09
CA GLU A 166 -3.00 5.44 0.86
C GLU A 166 -2.67 4.21 0.01
N ASP A 167 -3.51 3.87 -0.98
CA ASP A 167 -3.24 2.78 -1.91
C ASP A 167 -2.13 3.15 -2.90
N LEU A 168 -2.03 4.43 -3.29
CA LEU A 168 -0.90 4.92 -4.08
C LEU A 168 0.41 4.78 -3.30
N TRP A 169 0.41 5.12 -2.01
CA TRP A 169 1.58 4.97 -1.14
C TRP A 169 1.94 3.49 -0.94
N GLY A 170 0.95 2.62 -0.72
CA GLY A 170 1.18 1.17 -0.62
C GLY A 170 1.76 0.57 -1.91
N ALA A 171 1.23 0.97 -3.07
CA ALA A 171 1.74 0.56 -4.37
C ALA A 171 3.15 1.11 -4.62
N GLY A 172 3.38 2.37 -4.26
CA GLY A 172 4.68 3.03 -4.34
C GLY A 172 5.73 2.35 -3.46
N ALA A 173 5.36 1.93 -2.24
CA ALA A 173 6.24 1.19 -1.33
C ALA A 173 6.68 -0.13 -1.95
N PHE A 174 5.73 -0.92 -2.45
CA PHE A 174 6.02 -2.19 -3.10
C PHE A 174 6.93 -2.02 -4.33
N LEU A 175 6.60 -1.08 -5.23
CA LEU A 175 7.39 -0.78 -6.42
C LEU A 175 8.79 -0.25 -6.07
N HIS A 176 8.90 0.54 -5.00
CA HIS A 176 10.18 1.02 -4.50
C HIS A 176 11.09 -0.15 -4.14
N PHE A 177 10.66 -1.04 -3.25
CA PHE A 177 11.45 -2.20 -2.83
C PHE A 177 11.65 -3.23 -3.96
N LEU A 178 10.71 -3.35 -4.90
CA LEU A 178 10.82 -4.25 -6.05
C LEU A 178 11.94 -3.82 -7.01
N THR A 179 12.23 -2.53 -7.06
CA THR A 179 13.26 -1.94 -7.93
C THR A 179 14.59 -1.67 -7.23
N GLU A 180 14.68 -1.95 -5.92
CA GLU A 180 15.97 -1.89 -5.22
C GLU A 180 16.89 -3.02 -5.69
N PRO A 181 18.13 -2.72 -6.11
CA PRO A 181 19.10 -3.74 -6.45
C PRO A 181 19.51 -4.51 -5.18
N PRO A 182 19.77 -5.83 -5.27
CA PRO A 182 20.23 -6.63 -4.13
C PRO A 182 21.51 -6.09 -3.47
N THR A 183 22.35 -5.37 -4.21
CA THR A 183 23.57 -4.71 -3.73
C THR A 183 23.98 -3.54 -4.66
N GLY A 184 23.97 -2.30 -4.17
CA GLY A 184 24.83 -1.21 -4.68
C GLY A 184 24.61 -0.62 -6.09
N GLY A 185 23.51 -0.94 -6.79
CA GLY A 185 23.23 -0.41 -8.13
C GLY A 185 22.97 1.11 -8.18
N SER A 186 23.34 1.73 -9.29
CA SER A 186 23.28 3.18 -9.49
C SER A 186 21.83 3.70 -9.57
N ALA A 187 21.61 4.98 -9.32
CA ALA A 187 20.27 5.59 -9.36
C ALA A 187 19.57 5.50 -10.72
N GLY A 188 20.35 5.45 -11.81
CA GLY A 188 19.83 5.33 -13.17
C GLY A 188 19.22 3.96 -13.48
N GLU A 189 19.80 2.89 -12.92
CA GLU A 189 19.31 1.51 -13.13
C GLU A 189 17.98 1.25 -12.41
N ARG A 190 17.75 1.90 -11.26
CA ARG A 190 16.51 1.80 -10.47
C ARG A 190 15.24 2.22 -11.21
N SER A 191 15.37 3.03 -12.26
CA SER A 191 14.22 3.49 -13.06
C SER A 191 13.96 2.65 -14.32
N THR A 192 14.84 1.70 -14.64
CA THR A 192 14.73 0.93 -15.89
C THR A 192 13.56 -0.06 -15.82
N GLY A 193 12.58 0.13 -16.71
CA GLY A 193 11.41 -0.74 -16.83
C GLY A 193 10.21 -0.41 -15.93
N LEU A 194 10.23 0.69 -15.15
CA LEU A 194 9.00 1.26 -14.58
C LEU A 194 8.22 2.00 -15.65
N SER A 195 6.90 1.81 -15.71
CA SER A 195 6.00 2.70 -16.45
C SER A 195 6.00 4.11 -15.84
N PRO A 196 5.60 5.15 -16.59
CA PRO A 196 5.40 6.50 -16.03
C PRO A 196 4.50 6.50 -14.80
N GLU A 197 3.42 5.72 -14.83
CA GLU A 197 2.45 5.56 -13.74
C GLU A 197 3.12 4.92 -12.52
N ALA A 198 3.92 3.87 -12.73
CA ALA A 198 4.65 3.21 -11.64
C ALA A 198 5.71 4.14 -11.02
N ARG A 199 6.40 4.97 -11.83
CA ARG A 199 7.33 5.99 -11.31
C ARG A 199 6.61 7.03 -10.45
N ALA A 200 5.42 7.46 -10.85
CA ALA A 200 4.63 8.40 -10.06
C ALA A 200 4.24 7.82 -8.69
N ALA A 201 3.84 6.55 -8.65
CA ALA A 201 3.55 5.85 -7.39
C ALA A 201 4.79 5.77 -6.47
N VAL A 202 5.96 5.40 -7.01
CA VAL A 202 7.22 5.37 -6.24
C VAL A 202 7.58 6.75 -5.70
N ALA A 203 7.42 7.80 -6.49
CA ALA A 203 7.68 9.17 -6.05
C ALA A 203 6.73 9.59 -4.90
N ALA A 204 5.45 9.24 -5.00
CA ALA A 204 4.46 9.53 -3.96
C ALA A 204 4.82 8.84 -2.63
N TYR A 205 5.25 7.57 -2.65
CA TYR A 205 5.72 6.87 -1.45
C TYR A 205 6.99 7.51 -0.88
N ARG A 206 8.00 7.79 -1.71
CA ARG A 206 9.26 8.38 -1.25
C ARG A 206 9.07 9.74 -0.55
N ALA A 207 8.06 10.51 -0.96
CA ALA A 207 7.74 11.78 -0.35
C ALA A 207 7.28 11.65 1.11
N ILE A 208 6.74 10.48 1.50
CA ILE A 208 6.17 10.25 2.84
C ILE A 208 6.86 9.14 3.64
N ALA A 209 7.83 8.44 3.05
CA ALA A 209 8.48 7.29 3.67
C ALA A 209 9.13 7.65 5.02
N GLY A 210 9.69 8.85 5.17
CA GLY A 210 10.28 9.30 6.43
C GLY A 210 9.26 9.54 7.56
N ASP A 211 7.99 9.71 7.22
CA ASP A 211 6.90 10.05 8.14
C ASP A 211 6.04 8.83 8.51
N LEU A 212 6.28 7.67 7.88
CA LEU A 212 5.58 6.44 8.21
C LEU A 212 6.22 5.74 9.43
N PRO A 213 5.42 5.31 10.40
CA PRO A 213 5.90 4.49 11.51
C PRO A 213 6.56 3.21 10.99
N GLY A 214 7.77 2.90 11.47
CA GLY A 214 8.49 1.67 11.11
C GLY A 214 9.25 1.73 9.78
N ALA A 215 9.16 2.81 9.00
CA ALA A 215 9.84 2.93 7.71
C ALA A 215 11.38 3.09 7.80
N VAL A 216 11.95 3.16 9.00
CA VAL A 216 13.41 3.16 9.22
C VAL A 216 13.95 1.73 9.21
N LEU A 217 14.01 1.13 8.03
CA LEU A 217 14.86 -0.04 7.77
C LEU A 217 15.63 0.21 6.47
N GLY A 218 16.88 0.68 6.57
CA GLY A 218 17.80 0.69 5.42
C GLY A 218 18.89 1.76 5.30
N VAL A 219 19.01 2.75 6.19
CA VAL A 219 20.18 3.65 6.14
C VAL A 219 21.34 3.02 6.92
N GLN A 220 22.29 2.42 6.20
CA GLN A 220 23.63 2.19 6.73
C GLN A 220 24.25 3.56 7.09
N PRO A 221 24.71 3.81 8.33
CA PRO A 221 25.38 5.06 8.66
C PRO A 221 26.78 5.04 8.01
N GLY A 222 26.91 5.71 6.87
CA GLY A 222 28.14 5.67 6.09
C GLY A 222 28.30 6.82 5.12
N ALA A 223 28.23 8.07 5.60
CA ALA A 223 28.99 9.22 5.10
C ALA A 223 28.62 10.48 5.89
N VAL A 224 29.21 10.66 7.08
CA VAL A 224 29.32 12.01 7.66
C VAL A 224 30.54 12.65 7.01
N LEU A 225 30.33 13.44 5.95
CA LEU A 225 31.34 14.41 5.54
C LEU A 225 31.36 15.51 6.61
N GLY A 226 32.42 15.52 7.39
CA GLY A 226 32.62 16.45 8.49
C GLY A 226 32.56 17.90 8.02
N VAL A 227 31.54 18.63 8.49
CA VAL A 227 31.59 20.09 8.52
C VAL A 227 32.43 20.46 9.74
N GLN A 228 33.66 20.90 9.50
CA GLN A 228 34.50 21.53 10.52
C GLN A 228 33.85 22.87 10.91
N PRO A 229 33.57 23.14 12.20
CA PRO A 229 33.05 24.43 12.63
C PRO A 229 34.22 25.42 12.79
N GLY A 230 34.22 26.49 11.99
CA GLY A 230 35.08 27.64 12.25
C GLY A 230 35.45 28.47 11.02
N ALA A 231 34.69 29.55 10.78
CA ALA A 231 35.22 30.88 10.43
C ALA A 231 34.06 31.86 10.24
N VAL A 232 33.84 32.70 11.25
CA VAL A 232 33.04 33.92 11.14
C VAL A 232 33.98 35.03 10.65
N LEU A 233 33.72 35.56 9.45
CA LEU A 233 34.22 36.85 8.95
C LEU A 233 32.97 37.51 8.34
N GLY A 234 32.41 38.61 8.86
CA GLY A 234 33.06 39.85 9.23
C GLY A 234 32.99 40.83 8.05
N VAL A 235 31.80 41.38 7.75
CA VAL A 235 31.64 42.45 6.74
C VAL A 235 30.87 43.62 7.36
N GLN A 236 31.53 44.78 7.40
CA GLN A 236 30.99 46.05 7.90
C GLN A 236 30.06 46.74 6.87
N PRO A 237 29.13 47.63 7.30
CA PRO A 237 28.12 48.24 6.44
C PRO A 237 28.60 49.57 5.81
N GLY A 238 28.25 49.80 4.54
CA GLY A 238 28.52 51.05 3.78
C GLY A 238 27.46 51.31 2.70
N ALA A 239 27.12 52.58 2.50
CA ALA A 239 25.86 53.13 1.97
C ALA A 239 25.68 53.20 0.42
N VAL A 240 24.41 52.95 -0.01
CA VAL A 240 23.49 53.45 -1.09
C VAL A 240 23.94 54.50 -2.17
N PRO A 241 23.18 54.85 -3.26
CA PRO A 241 21.81 54.45 -3.72
C PRO A 241 21.60 54.21 -5.26
N GLY A 242 20.43 53.66 -5.65
CA GLY A 242 19.87 53.90 -7.01
C GLY A 242 18.73 52.98 -7.48
N VAL A 243 17.52 53.54 -7.59
CA VAL A 243 16.29 53.11 -8.33
C VAL A 243 15.21 52.30 -7.55
N GLN A 244 14.02 52.90 -7.43
CA GLN A 244 12.72 52.36 -6.95
C GLN A 244 11.85 51.85 -8.14
N PRO A 245 10.58 51.40 -7.96
CA PRO A 245 10.08 50.22 -7.24
C PRO A 245 9.13 49.37 -8.13
N GLY A 246 9.00 48.07 -7.87
CA GLY A 246 8.02 47.25 -8.58
C GLY A 246 8.03 45.78 -8.19
N ALA A 247 8.06 45.46 -6.90
CA ALA A 247 7.86 44.10 -6.42
C ALA A 247 6.50 44.03 -5.71
N VAL A 248 5.58 43.30 -6.34
CA VAL A 248 4.43 42.70 -5.66
C VAL A 248 4.96 41.82 -4.51
N PRO A 249 4.38 41.86 -3.30
CA PRO A 249 4.81 40.96 -2.25
C PRO A 249 4.40 39.53 -2.60
N ASP A 250 5.39 38.71 -2.93
CA ASP A 250 5.26 37.25 -2.91
C ASP A 250 4.99 36.83 -1.46
N VAL A 251 3.70 36.66 -1.18
CA VAL A 251 3.23 35.86 -0.06
C VAL A 251 3.76 34.44 -0.28
N LEU A 252 4.73 34.02 0.54
CA LEU A 252 5.11 32.62 0.67
C LEU A 252 3.83 31.79 0.94
N PRO A 253 3.37 30.93 0.01
CA PRO A 253 2.24 30.07 0.29
C PRO A 253 2.73 28.89 1.13
N GLY A 254 2.27 28.87 2.38
CA GLY A 254 1.94 27.62 3.08
C GLY A 254 3.11 26.71 3.41
N VAL A 255 3.70 26.92 4.59
CA VAL A 255 3.96 25.76 5.46
C VAL A 255 2.61 25.09 5.64
N LEU A 256 2.37 23.99 4.92
CA LEU A 256 1.33 23.05 5.30
C LEU A 256 1.60 22.71 6.78
N PRO A 257 0.59 22.73 7.66
CA PRO A 257 0.79 22.25 9.02
C PRO A 257 1.14 20.77 8.91
N GLY A 258 2.45 20.48 8.89
CA GLY A 258 2.99 19.15 8.87
C GLY A 258 2.46 18.38 10.07
N ALA A 259 2.30 17.07 9.87
CA ALA A 259 1.91 16.10 10.87
C ALA A 259 2.37 16.52 12.27
N VAL A 260 1.41 16.65 13.18
CA VAL A 260 1.70 16.95 14.59
C VAL A 260 2.71 15.90 15.07
N PRO A 261 3.90 16.29 15.53
CA PRO A 261 4.89 15.33 16.01
C PRO A 261 4.27 14.49 17.13
N GLY A 262 4.03 13.20 16.87
CA GLY A 262 3.48 12.25 17.85
C GLY A 262 2.18 11.52 17.47
N ASP A 263 1.58 11.71 16.28
CA ASP A 263 0.51 10.80 15.82
C ASP A 263 1.14 9.48 15.30
N PRO A 264 0.90 8.32 15.94
CA PRO A 264 1.41 7.03 15.47
C PRO A 264 0.87 6.62 14.10
N ALA A 265 -0.04 7.37 13.46
CA ALA A 265 -0.48 7.15 12.09
C ALA A 265 0.32 7.90 11.01
N GLY A 266 1.19 8.85 11.37
CA GLY A 266 1.98 9.63 10.39
C GLY A 266 1.11 10.32 9.32
N VAL A 267 1.59 10.39 8.07
CA VAL A 267 0.88 11.02 6.92
C VAL A 267 -0.49 10.39 6.58
N LEU A 268 -0.75 9.15 7.00
CA LEU A 268 -2.08 8.53 6.84
C LEU A 268 -3.14 9.30 7.62
N ALA A 269 -2.73 10.13 8.59
CA ALA A 269 -3.61 10.95 9.39
C ALA A 269 -4.50 11.92 8.58
N GLU A 270 -4.04 12.33 7.40
CA GLU A 270 -4.69 13.37 6.59
C GLU A 270 -5.61 12.78 5.50
N THR A 271 -5.59 11.46 5.31
CA THR A 271 -6.33 10.81 4.21
C THR A 271 -7.84 10.80 4.46
N ALA A 272 -8.61 10.90 3.37
CA ALA A 272 -10.09 10.90 3.44
C ALA A 272 -10.63 9.61 4.05
N SER A 273 -10.12 8.45 3.61
CA SER A 273 -10.56 7.14 4.10
C SER A 273 -10.19 6.93 5.57
N ARG A 274 -9.02 7.42 6.03
CA ARG A 274 -8.67 7.38 7.47
C ARG A 274 -9.64 8.19 8.32
N ARG A 275 -10.04 9.39 7.89
CA ARG A 275 -11.02 10.21 8.62
C ARG A 275 -12.37 9.50 8.74
N GLU A 276 -12.80 8.83 7.67
CA GLU A 276 -14.02 8.03 7.68
C GLU A 276 -13.92 6.84 8.65
N LEU A 277 -12.80 6.10 8.63
CA LEU A 277 -12.58 4.99 9.55
C LEU A 277 -12.51 5.42 11.01
N ILE A 278 -11.85 6.55 11.32
CA ILE A 278 -11.83 7.09 12.68
C ILE A 278 -13.22 7.52 13.14
N ALA A 279 -14.00 8.17 12.27
CA ALA A 279 -15.38 8.52 12.57
C ALA A 279 -16.24 7.27 12.84
N GLY A 280 -15.92 6.15 12.20
CA GLY A 280 -16.52 4.84 12.46
C GLY A 280 -15.96 4.07 13.67
N GLY A 281 -14.97 4.61 14.40
CA GLY A 281 -14.38 3.96 15.57
C GLY A 281 -13.23 2.99 15.27
N TYR A 282 -12.73 2.92 14.04
CA TYR A 282 -11.71 1.96 13.60
C TYR A 282 -10.27 2.52 13.66
N ARG A 283 -9.91 3.24 14.73
CA ARG A 283 -8.57 3.84 14.88
C ARG A 283 -7.45 2.80 14.84
N SER A 284 -7.63 1.68 15.54
CA SER A 284 -6.63 0.59 15.57
C SER A 284 -6.37 -0.01 14.18
N ASP A 285 -7.37 -0.04 13.30
CA ASP A 285 -7.20 -0.53 11.93
C ASP A 285 -6.21 0.34 11.14
N VAL A 286 -6.29 1.66 11.35
CA VAL A 286 -5.41 2.64 10.70
C VAL A 286 -3.97 2.51 11.23
N GLU A 287 -3.81 2.32 12.53
CA GLU A 287 -2.49 2.15 13.16
C GLU A 287 -1.80 0.87 12.65
N VAL A 288 -2.53 -0.24 12.55
CA VAL A 288 -2.00 -1.48 11.95
C VAL A 288 -1.61 -1.25 10.49
N ALA A 289 -2.46 -0.60 9.70
CA ALA A 289 -2.18 -0.31 8.30
C ALA A 289 -0.99 0.63 8.08
N ALA A 290 -0.71 1.52 9.04
CA ALA A 290 0.39 2.49 8.98
C ALA A 290 1.76 1.90 9.33
N ALA A 291 1.81 0.74 9.98
CA ALA A 291 3.03 0.10 10.45
C ALA A 291 3.85 -0.47 9.29
N ALA A 292 4.56 0.39 8.56
CA ALA A 292 5.31 0.03 7.36
C ALA A 292 6.42 -0.98 7.68
N GLY A 293 6.49 -2.06 6.90
CA GLY A 293 7.50 -3.11 7.09
C GLY A 293 7.33 -3.98 8.35
N ALA A 294 6.17 -3.94 9.01
CA ALA A 294 5.92 -4.69 10.24
C ALA A 294 5.66 -6.20 10.04
N SER A 295 5.45 -6.67 8.82
CA SER A 295 5.17 -8.10 8.54
C SER A 295 6.02 -8.64 7.40
N ASP A 296 6.59 -9.83 7.60
CA ASP A 296 7.32 -10.59 6.58
C ASP A 296 6.40 -11.52 5.76
N VAL A 297 5.10 -11.53 6.05
CA VAL A 297 4.12 -12.41 5.41
C VAL A 297 3.79 -11.93 4.00
N VAL A 298 3.80 -12.86 3.05
CA VAL A 298 3.44 -12.59 1.64
C VAL A 298 2.20 -13.40 1.26
N PRO A 299 0.99 -12.80 1.30
CA PRO A 299 -0.24 -13.44 0.83
C PRO A 299 -0.23 -13.66 -0.69
N VAL A 300 -0.27 -14.91 -1.13
CA VAL A 300 -0.34 -15.27 -2.57
C VAL A 300 -1.60 -16.07 -2.85
N LEU A 301 -2.40 -15.60 -3.81
CA LEU A 301 -3.63 -16.24 -4.24
C LEU A 301 -3.35 -17.38 -5.20
N ARG A 302 -3.54 -18.62 -4.73
CA ARG A 302 -3.44 -19.85 -5.54
C ARG A 302 -4.64 -20.75 -5.24
N ASP A 303 -5.19 -21.38 -6.26
CA ASP A 303 -6.35 -22.27 -6.14
C ASP A 303 -7.55 -21.63 -5.41
N GLY A 304 -7.73 -20.31 -5.60
CA GLY A 304 -8.78 -19.51 -4.98
C GLY A 304 -8.51 -19.08 -3.53
N TRP A 305 -7.37 -19.43 -2.92
CA TRP A 305 -7.04 -19.03 -1.54
C TRP A 305 -5.74 -18.24 -1.48
N PHE A 306 -5.78 -17.08 -0.84
CA PHE A 306 -4.57 -16.46 -0.32
C PHE A 306 -4.03 -17.32 0.82
N ARG A 307 -2.73 -17.64 0.72
CA ARG A 307 -1.94 -18.28 1.75
C ARG A 307 -0.58 -17.62 1.81
N GLU A 308 0.13 -17.83 2.92
CA GLU A 308 1.52 -17.42 3.02
C GLU A 308 2.32 -18.08 1.89
N ALA A 309 3.13 -17.27 1.22
CA ALA A 309 4.06 -17.76 0.23
C ALA A 309 5.03 -18.74 0.89
N ARG A 310 5.22 -19.90 0.24
CA ARG A 310 6.29 -20.82 0.63
C ARG A 310 7.59 -20.39 -0.04
N SER A 311 8.69 -20.48 0.69
CA SER A 311 10.06 -20.37 0.17
C SER A 311 10.35 -21.47 -0.85
#